data_AF-N9NF97-F1
#
_entry.id   AF-N9NF97-F1
#
_cell.length_a   1.000
_cell.length_b   1.000
_cell.length_c   1.000
_cell.angle_alpha   90.00
_cell.angle_beta   90.00
_cell.angle_gamma   90.00
#
_symmetry.space_group_name_H-M   'P 1'
#
loop_
_entity.id
_entity.type
_entity.pdbx_description
1 polymer ?
#
loop_
_entity_poly.entity_id
_entity_poly.type
_entity_poly.pdbx_seq_one_letter_code
_entity_poly.pdbx_strand_id
1 'polypeptide(L)'
;MEYKQVRANQKGFYDNRLIQEDEVFLVPEDQVAVWFDDVNPKQANSDGSTNYSRMNKEALTAAAVAKNIELNGAETKAELVALLEEAELLQ
;
A
#
# COMPACT_ATOMS: atom_id res chain seq x y z
N MET A 1 10.42 -3.12 18.56
CA MET A 1 9.39 -4.11 18.20
C MET A 1 8.28 -3.34 17.55
N GLU A 2 7.99 -3.62 16.29
CA GLU A 2 6.89 -2.98 15.58
C GLU A 2 5.60 -3.77 15.83
N TYR A 3 4.49 -3.05 15.95
CA TYR A 3 3.17 -3.61 16.23
C TYR A 3 2.23 -3.24 15.08
N LYS A 4 1.41 -4.19 14.66
CA LYS A 4 0.33 -4.00 13.69
C LYS A 4 -1.02 -4.07 14.38
N GLN A 5 -1.99 -3.40 13.78
CA GLN A 5 -3.36 -3.37 14.26
C GLN A 5 -4.14 -4.48 13.58
N VAL A 6 -4.67 -5.41 14.37
CA VAL A 6 -5.46 -6.55 13.89
C VAL A 6 -6.87 -6.51 14.47
N ARG A 7 -7.83 -7.04 13.73
CA ARG A 7 -9.22 -7.22 14.12
C ARG A 7 -9.49 -8.70 14.27
N ALA A 8 -9.98 -9.09 15.44
CA ALA A 8 -10.43 -10.45 15.68
C ALA A 8 -11.65 -10.78 14.81
N ASN A 9 -11.57 -11.86 14.04
CA ASN A 9 -12.72 -12.39 13.29
C ASN A 9 -13.57 -13.35 14.12
N GLN A 10 -13.04 -13.77 15.28
CA GLN A 10 -13.71 -14.64 16.23
C GLN A 10 -13.20 -14.32 17.62
N LYS A 11 -13.99 -14.66 18.64
CA LYS A 11 -13.57 -14.56 20.04
C LYS A 11 -12.34 -15.45 20.28
N GLY A 12 -11.30 -14.88 20.89
CA GLY A 12 -10.04 -15.56 21.18
C GLY A 12 -9.40 -15.07 22.47
N PHE A 13 -8.35 -15.75 22.90
CA PHE A 13 -7.56 -15.33 24.06
C PHE A 13 -6.15 -14.97 23.58
N TYR A 14 -5.72 -13.75 23.90
CA TYR A 14 -4.46 -13.18 23.44
C TYR A 14 -3.79 -12.44 24.60
N ASP A 15 -2.51 -12.74 24.86
CA ASP A 15 -1.70 -12.09 25.90
C ASP A 15 -2.43 -11.94 27.26
N ASN A 16 -2.98 -13.04 27.77
CA ASN A 16 -3.78 -13.07 29.00
C ASN A 16 -5.06 -12.22 29.00
N ARG A 17 -5.52 -11.75 27.83
CA ARG A 17 -6.77 -11.02 27.64
C ARG A 17 -7.73 -11.77 26.73
N LEU A 18 -9.01 -11.74 27.08
CA LEU A 18 -10.07 -12.20 26.20
C LEU A 18 -10.39 -11.11 25.18
N ILE A 19 -10.24 -11.42 23.89
CA ILE A 19 -10.55 -10.55 22.76
C ILE A 19 -11.89 -10.99 22.18
N GLN A 20 -12.81 -10.04 21.97
CA GLN A 20 -14.11 -10.32 21.37
C GLN A 20 -14.04 -10.39 19.84
N GLU A 21 -15.05 -10.98 19.22
CA GLU A 21 -15.23 -10.89 17.77
C GLU A 21 -15.43 -9.43 17.34
N ASP A 22 -14.81 -9.05 16.23
CA ASP A 22 -14.68 -7.68 15.69
C ASP A 22 -13.89 -6.70 16.58
N GLU A 23 -13.31 -7.15 17.71
CA GLU A 23 -12.46 -6.32 18.56
C GLU A 23 -11.10 -6.07 17.90
N VAL A 24 -10.68 -4.80 17.92
CA VAL A 24 -9.42 -4.35 17.34
C VAL A 24 -8.35 -4.23 18.42
N PHE A 25 -7.20 -4.86 18.20
CA PHE A 25 -6.08 -4.89 19.16
C PHE A 25 -4.72 -4.87 18.44
N LEU A 26 -3.66 -4.66 19.22
CA LEU A 26 -2.29 -4.57 18.70
C LEU A 26 -1.55 -5.88 18.92
N VAL A 27 -0.91 -6.38 17.86
CA VAL A 27 -0.05 -7.56 17.91
C VAL A 27 1.33 -7.22 17.33
N PRO A 28 2.42 -7.88 17.78
CA PRO A 28 3.70 -7.82 17.10
C PRO A 28 3.56 -8.15 15.62
N GLU A 29 4.32 -7.47 14.75
CA GLU A 29 4.16 -7.64 13.31
C GLU A 29 4.38 -9.07 12.81
N ASP A 30 5.33 -9.77 13.43
CA ASP A 30 5.68 -11.17 13.18
C ASP A 30 4.54 -12.14 13.57
N GLN A 31 3.58 -11.69 14.38
CA GLN A 31 2.52 -12.55 14.86
C GLN A 31 1.39 -12.67 13.83
N VAL A 32 1.12 -13.91 13.44
CA VAL A 32 0.06 -14.27 12.50
C VAL A 32 -0.81 -15.33 13.17
N ALA A 33 -2.12 -15.12 13.17
CA ALA A 33 -3.07 -16.15 13.59
C ALA A 33 -4.28 -16.16 12.67
N VAL A 34 -4.97 -17.30 12.62
CA VAL A 34 -6.14 -17.50 11.74
C VAL A 34 -7.38 -16.74 12.24
N TRP A 35 -7.39 -16.37 13.52
CA TRP A 35 -8.57 -15.86 14.19
C TRP A 35 -8.63 -14.32 14.27
N PHE A 36 -7.62 -13.64 13.74
CA PHE A 36 -7.61 -12.19 13.57
C PHE A 36 -6.98 -11.83 12.22
N ASP A 37 -7.49 -10.77 11.60
CA ASP A 37 -6.97 -10.22 10.34
C ASP A 37 -6.33 -8.86 10.58
N ASP A 38 -5.39 -8.47 9.73
CA ASP A 38 -4.82 -7.13 9.81
C ASP A 38 -5.86 -6.07 9.43
N VAL A 39 -6.08 -5.08 10.30
CA VAL A 39 -7.03 -3.97 10.06
C VAL A 39 -6.50 -3.06 8.98
N ASN A 40 -5.20 -2.86 9.00
CA ASN A 40 -4.51 -2.10 8.00
C ASN A 40 -3.27 -2.91 7.66
N PRO A 41 -3.41 -3.99 6.84
CA PRO A 41 -2.26 -4.75 6.36
C PRO A 41 -1.29 -3.70 5.90
N LYS A 42 -0.18 -3.52 6.66
CA LYS A 42 0.90 -2.63 6.28
C LYS A 42 1.13 -3.00 4.84
N GLN A 43 0.67 -2.15 3.91
CA GLN A 43 0.66 -2.49 2.51
C GLN A 43 2.09 -2.89 2.26
N ALA A 44 2.32 -4.17 1.97
CA ALA A 44 3.65 -4.70 1.79
C ALA A 44 4.25 -3.84 0.69
N ASN A 45 5.05 -2.84 1.07
CA ASN A 45 5.55 -1.77 0.22
C ASN A 45 4.56 -1.40 -0.92
N SER A 46 3.41 -0.81 -0.59
CA SER A 46 2.72 0.05 -1.57
C SER A 46 2.87 1.51 -1.18
N ASP A 47 4.04 1.88 -0.69
CA ASP A 47 4.52 3.24 -0.84
C ASP A 47 5.20 3.28 -2.22
N GLY A 48 4.54 3.89 -3.20
CA GLY A 48 5.13 4.13 -4.52
C GLY A 48 4.56 3.38 -5.73
N SER A 49 3.39 2.72 -5.63
CA SER A 49 2.63 2.45 -6.87
C SER A 49 1.53 3.47 -6.97
N THR A 50 1.94 4.71 -7.27
CA THR A 50 1.03 5.67 -7.89
C THR A 50 0.40 4.89 -9.03
N ASN A 51 -0.90 4.59 -8.93
CA ASN A 51 -1.60 3.81 -9.95
C ASN A 51 -1.75 4.71 -11.18
N TYR A 52 -0.65 4.94 -11.88
CA TYR A 52 -0.54 5.77 -13.06
C TYR A 52 -1.53 5.26 -14.12
N SER A 53 -1.77 3.94 -14.16
CA SER A 53 -2.82 3.33 -14.99
C SER A 53 -4.22 3.91 -14.77
N ARG A 54 -4.54 4.36 -13.54
CA ARG A 54 -5.82 5.01 -13.19
C ARG A 54 -5.80 6.53 -13.37
N MET A 55 -4.63 7.15 -13.55
CA MET A 55 -4.50 8.58 -13.77
C MET A 55 -4.82 8.98 -15.22
N ASN A 56 -5.28 10.22 -15.40
CA ASN A 56 -5.50 10.80 -16.73
C ASN A 56 -4.17 11.21 -17.36
N LYS A 57 -4.12 11.35 -18.69
CA LYS A 57 -2.91 11.76 -19.42
C LYS A 57 -2.28 13.04 -18.83
N GLU A 58 -3.11 14.00 -18.44
CA GLU A 58 -2.66 15.26 -17.83
C GLU A 58 -1.98 15.05 -16.47
N ALA A 59 -2.57 14.21 -15.62
CA ALA A 59 -2.00 13.88 -14.31
C ALA A 59 -0.68 13.09 -14.45
N LEU A 60 -0.60 12.21 -15.44
CA LEU A 60 0.63 11.48 -15.78
C LEU A 60 1.71 12.42 -16.28
N THR A 61 1.36 13.35 -17.17
CA THR A 61 2.30 14.36 -17.67
C THR A 61 2.84 15.22 -16.52
N ALA A 62 1.96 15.68 -15.62
CA ALA A 62 2.35 16.45 -14.45
C ALA A 62 3.26 15.65 -13.49
N ALA A 63 2.96 14.37 -13.26
CA ALA A 63 3.79 13.50 -12.44
C ALA A 63 5.17 13.27 -13.07
N ALA A 64 5.25 13.11 -14.39
CA ALA A 64 6.51 12.87 -15.08
C ALA A 64 7.37 14.13 -15.08
N VAL A 65 6.77 15.30 -15.29
CA VAL A 65 7.46 16.60 -15.11
C VAL A 65 7.93 16.78 -13.67
N ALA A 66 7.10 16.42 -12.67
CA ALA A 66 7.50 16.50 -11.25
C ALA A 66 8.69 15.59 -10.92
N LYS A 67 8.84 14.47 -11.62
CA LYS A 67 9.98 13.55 -11.55
C LYS A 67 11.14 13.92 -12.48
N ASN A 68 11.10 15.08 -13.16
CA ASN A 68 12.11 15.52 -14.14
C ASN A 68 12.29 14.55 -15.33
N ILE A 69 11.24 13.82 -15.69
CA ILE A 69 11.22 12.98 -16.90
C ILE A 69 10.99 13.89 -18.10
N GLU A 70 11.90 13.86 -19.07
CA GLU A 70 11.75 14.59 -20.33
C GLU A 70 10.64 13.94 -21.17
N LEU A 71 9.57 14.70 -21.37
CA LEU A 71 8.43 14.29 -22.20
C LEU A 71 8.47 15.00 -23.55
N ASN A 72 8.31 14.25 -24.63
CA ASN A 72 8.29 14.79 -26.00
C ASN A 72 6.88 15.24 -26.44
N GLY A 73 5.86 15.04 -25.60
CA GLY A 73 4.46 15.40 -25.86
C GLY A 73 3.74 14.47 -26.85
N ALA A 74 4.46 13.53 -27.45
CA ALA A 74 3.93 12.48 -28.33
C ALA A 74 3.58 11.20 -27.56
N GLU A 75 4.05 11.07 -26.31
CA GLU A 75 3.86 9.87 -25.51
C GLU A 75 2.39 9.58 -25.23
N THR A 76 2.07 8.29 -25.34
CA THR A 76 0.74 7.76 -25.03
C THR A 76 0.56 7.63 -23.52
N LYS A 77 -0.70 7.52 -23.09
CA LYS A 77 -1.02 7.26 -21.68
C LYS A 77 -0.23 6.06 -21.14
N ALA A 78 -0.11 4.99 -21.93
CA ALA A 78 0.58 3.78 -21.52
C ALA A 78 2.11 4.00 -21.38
N GLU A 79 2.72 4.78 -22.26
CA GLU A 79 4.15 5.10 -22.18
C GLU A 79 4.46 6.00 -20.99
N LEU A 80 3.62 7.00 -20.72
CA LEU A 80 3.77 7.85 -19.52
C LEU A 80 3.69 7.02 -18.23
N VAL A 81 2.75 6.07 -18.19
CA VAL A 81 2.61 5.13 -17.06
C VAL A 81 3.89 4.31 -16.88
N ALA A 82 4.40 3.72 -17.96
CA ALA A 82 5.61 2.89 -17.90
C ALA A 82 6.84 3.67 -17.44
N LEU A 83 7.05 4.89 -17.97
CA LEU A 83 8.16 5.76 -17.57
C LEU A 83 8.09 6.16 -16.10
N LEU A 84 6.88 6.42 -15.61
CA LEU A 84 6.63 6.80 -14.23
C LEU A 84 6.80 5.65 -13.24
N GLU A 85 6.33 4.45 -13.60
CA GLU A 85 6.56 3.23 -12.82
C GLU A 85 8.05 2.88 -12.78
N GLU A 86 8.75 2.98 -13.91
CA GLU A 86 10.20 2.73 -13.99
C GLU A 86 11.00 3.73 -13.13
N ALA A 87 10.63 5.01 -13.16
CA ALA A 87 11.26 6.04 -12.36
C ALA A 87 11.02 5.87 -10.84
N GLU A 88 9.88 5.30 -10.41
CA GLU A 88 9.66 4.96 -9.00
C GLU A 88 10.46 3.74 -8.55
N LEU A 89 10.71 2.78 -9.44
CA LEU A 89 11.44 1.54 -9.13
C LEU A 89 12.96 1.76 -9.02
N LEU A 90 13.47 2.87 -9.56
CA LEU A 90 14.88 3.25 -9.52
C LEU A 90 15.27 4.17 -8.34
N GLN A 91 14.32 4.54 -7.46
CA GLN A 91 14.57 5.31 -6.24
C GLN A 91 14.88 4.41 -5.04
#